data_AF-F6I3S3-F1
#
_entry.id   AF-F6I3S3-F1
#
_cell.length_a   1.000
_cell.length_b   1.000
_cell.length_c   1.000
_cell.angle_alpha   90.00
_cell.angle_beta   90.00
_cell.angle_gamma   90.00
#
_symmetry.space_group_name_H-M   'P 1'
#
loop_
_entity.id
_entity.type
_entity.pdbx_description
1 polymer ?
#
loop_
_entity_poly.entity_id
_entity_poly.type
_entity_poly.pdbx_seq_one_letter_code
_entity_poly.pdbx_strand_id
1 'polypeptide(L)'
;MQSRCNEPGLGWEAAQIPEVTVAKLDMNKLNKEQTLYMPKIPDIAKCPEHLAPLKKWEDAFLADFAELRAALSHLEDSRVENSDRQHPVFSFHEDYSCQVLESTLPENFDNLTIDSQPLDCSNPKNSDKRLPLSIINEDDTSLSPENSSPRTESSGNYPLLSVILGMDSVARVSMLRKCINSLETKSTLSRSDCMWLFALCAAIDTPLHADTCAALRSLLRKCASLRAEKSELDDEVVMLNILVTIAGRYFKQSEN
;
A
#
# COMPACT_ATOMS: atom_id res chain seq x y z
N MET A 1 46.42 9.68 75.66
CA MET A 1 46.68 10.31 74.36
C MET A 1 46.17 9.39 73.28
N GLN A 2 45.05 9.72 72.64
CA GLN A 2 44.92 9.73 71.18
C GLN A 2 43.54 10.34 70.87
N SER A 3 43.54 11.66 70.69
CA SER A 3 42.41 12.40 70.17
C SER A 3 42.10 11.87 68.78
N ARG A 4 40.99 11.14 68.62
CA ARG A 4 40.46 10.84 67.30
C ARG A 4 39.63 12.05 66.89
N CYS A 5 40.26 12.95 66.14
CA CYS A 5 39.59 14.05 65.48
C CYS A 5 38.57 13.45 64.49
N ASN A 6 37.35 13.18 64.96
CA ASN A 6 36.23 13.10 64.05
C ASN A 6 36.07 14.52 63.52
N GLU A 7 36.54 14.77 62.30
CA GLU A 7 36.34 16.04 61.63
C GLU A 7 34.85 16.38 61.67
N PRO A 8 34.43 17.40 62.44
CA PRO A 8 33.06 17.85 62.45
C PRO A 8 32.74 18.65 61.18
N GLY A 9 33.58 18.62 60.15
CA GLY A 9 33.49 19.50 59.00
C GLY A 9 32.29 19.18 58.12
N LEU A 10 32.25 17.98 57.55
CA LEU A 10 31.35 17.68 56.42
C LEU A 10 29.86 17.76 56.76
N GLY A 11 29.43 17.26 57.92
CA GLY A 11 28.00 17.27 58.29
C GLY A 11 27.49 18.67 58.61
N TRP A 12 28.33 19.49 59.23
CA TRP A 12 28.02 20.88 59.54
C TRP A 12 28.10 21.75 58.28
N GLU A 13 29.03 21.45 57.37
CA GLU A 13 29.20 22.13 56.08
C GLU A 13 28.05 21.80 55.11
N ALA A 14 27.66 20.53 54.99
CA ALA A 14 26.54 20.11 54.13
C ALA A 14 25.19 20.68 54.59
N ALA A 15 24.97 20.83 55.90
CA ALA A 15 23.76 21.45 56.45
C ALA A 15 23.61 22.94 56.13
N GLN A 16 24.70 23.61 55.70
CA GLN A 16 24.72 25.00 55.28
C GLN A 16 24.53 25.16 53.76
N ILE A 17 24.56 24.07 52.99
CA ILE A 17 24.34 24.10 51.55
C ILE A 17 22.84 23.94 51.29
N PRO A 18 22.21 24.83 50.50
CA PRO A 18 20.80 24.66 50.13
C PRO A 18 20.59 23.36 49.36
N GLU A 19 19.62 22.56 49.81
CA GLU A 19 19.30 21.22 49.27
C GLU A 19 19.08 21.23 47.75
N VAL A 20 18.52 22.32 47.22
CA VAL A 20 18.40 22.57 45.79
C VAL A 20 18.87 23.99 45.48
N THR A 21 19.84 24.11 44.59
CA THR A 21 20.27 25.38 44.02
C THR A 21 19.80 25.46 42.57
N VAL A 22 19.04 26.49 42.23
CA VAL A 22 18.65 26.76 40.84
C VAL A 22 19.56 27.85 40.28
N ALA A 23 20.43 27.46 39.34
CA ALA A 23 21.22 28.41 38.57
C ALA A 23 20.34 29.08 37.51
N LYS A 24 20.34 30.41 37.46
CA LYS A 24 19.64 31.17 36.40
C LYS A 24 20.46 31.09 35.11
N LEU A 25 20.00 30.28 34.18
CA LEU A 25 20.59 30.17 32.85
C LEU A 25 19.89 31.13 31.88
N ASP A 26 20.67 31.79 31.03
CA ASP A 26 20.12 32.59 29.93
C ASP A 26 19.58 31.67 28.83
N MET A 27 18.26 31.47 28.85
CA MET A 27 17.54 30.56 27.96
C MET A 27 17.56 31.02 26.49
N ASN A 28 17.93 32.28 26.22
CA ASN A 28 17.93 32.81 24.86
C ASN A 28 18.99 32.17 23.95
N LYS A 29 20.07 31.62 24.52
CA LYS A 29 21.10 30.89 23.77
C LYS A 29 20.67 29.46 23.47
N LEU A 30 20.10 28.76 24.46
CA LEU A 30 19.64 27.37 24.27
C LEU A 30 18.45 27.26 23.32
N ASN A 31 17.51 28.19 23.38
CA ASN A 31 16.32 28.14 22.50
C ASN A 31 16.68 28.28 21.02
N LYS A 32 17.84 28.86 20.68
CA LYS A 32 18.31 29.01 19.29
C LYS A 32 19.03 27.78 18.76
N GLU A 33 19.57 26.95 19.65
CA GLU A 33 20.34 25.74 19.30
C GLU A 33 19.50 24.46 19.41
N GLN A 34 18.24 24.57 19.85
CA GLN A 34 17.34 23.44 19.96
C GLN A 34 17.04 22.86 18.57
N THR A 35 17.27 21.56 18.41
CA THR A 35 16.90 20.83 17.20
C THR A 35 15.39 20.69 17.13
N LEU A 36 14.85 20.83 15.91
CA LEU A 36 13.42 20.66 15.66
C LEU A 36 13.08 19.17 15.90
N TYR A 37 12.26 18.89 16.91
CA TYR A 37 12.02 17.53 17.42
C TYR A 37 11.35 16.59 16.41
N MET A 38 10.60 17.13 15.44
CA MET A 38 9.84 16.33 14.48
C MET A 38 9.85 16.99 13.10
N PRO A 39 10.01 16.24 12.00
CA PRO A 39 9.74 16.78 10.67
C PRO A 39 8.29 17.27 10.59
N LYS A 40 8.07 18.37 9.87
CA LYS A 40 6.73 18.91 9.65
C LYS A 40 5.95 17.93 8.78
N ILE A 41 4.99 17.23 9.36
CA ILE A 41 4.09 16.34 8.61
C ILE A 41 3.11 17.23 7.83
N PRO A 42 2.96 17.03 6.51
CA PRO A 42 2.00 17.80 5.73
C PRO A 42 0.55 17.51 6.15
N ASP A 43 -0.26 18.56 6.21
CA ASP A 43 -1.69 18.45 6.43
C ASP A 43 -2.38 17.70 5.28
N ILE A 44 -3.54 17.11 5.56
CA ILE A 44 -4.39 16.46 4.55
C ILE A 44 -4.96 17.56 3.64
N ALA A 45 -4.75 17.44 2.33
CA ALA A 45 -5.24 18.40 1.36
C ALA A 45 -6.78 18.54 1.42
N LYS A 46 -7.27 19.78 1.33
CA LYS A 46 -8.70 20.07 1.39
C LYS A 46 -9.40 19.58 0.13
N CYS A 47 -10.57 18.96 0.30
CA CYS A 47 -11.41 18.53 -0.80
C CYS A 47 -12.22 19.73 -1.34
N PRO A 48 -12.30 19.91 -2.67
CA PRO A 48 -13.27 20.82 -3.27
C PRO A 48 -14.71 20.45 -2.86
N GLU A 49 -15.52 21.42 -2.47
CA GLU A 49 -16.85 21.18 -1.87
C GLU A 49 -17.79 20.37 -2.79
N HIS A 50 -17.69 20.57 -4.11
CA HIS A 50 -18.51 19.87 -5.10
C HIS A 50 -18.08 18.42 -5.36
N LEU A 51 -16.87 18.03 -4.93
CA LEU A 51 -16.33 16.66 -5.06
C LEU A 51 -16.39 15.89 -3.73
N ALA A 52 -16.69 16.58 -2.63
CA ALA A 52 -16.81 15.97 -1.33
C ALA A 52 -18.08 15.08 -1.28
N PRO A 53 -17.96 13.85 -0.75
CA PRO A 53 -19.13 13.00 -0.59
C PRO A 53 -20.10 13.59 0.44
N LEU A 54 -21.39 13.33 0.25
CA LEU A 54 -22.41 13.73 1.22
C LEU A 54 -22.26 12.90 2.50
N LYS A 55 -22.41 13.52 3.68
CA LYS A 55 -22.34 12.82 4.98
C LYS A 55 -23.24 11.58 5.05
N LYS A 56 -24.46 11.66 4.52
CA LYS A 56 -25.39 10.50 4.48
C LYS A 56 -24.84 9.34 3.65
N TRP A 57 -24.14 9.64 2.56
CA TRP A 57 -23.47 8.63 1.74
C TRP A 57 -22.31 8.00 2.50
N GLU A 58 -21.49 8.80 3.19
CA GLU A 58 -20.40 8.27 4.02
C GLU A 58 -20.93 7.33 5.10
N ASP A 59 -21.97 7.74 5.83
CA ASP A 59 -22.55 6.96 6.91
C ASP A 59 -23.14 5.63 6.39
N ALA A 60 -23.86 5.65 5.25
CA ALA A 60 -24.38 4.45 4.61
C ALA A 60 -23.26 3.53 4.10
N PHE A 61 -22.29 4.08 3.40
CA PHE A 61 -21.13 3.34 2.88
C PHE A 61 -20.34 2.67 4.01
N LEU A 62 -20.11 3.36 5.13
CA LEU A 62 -19.40 2.81 6.27
C LEU A 62 -20.18 1.68 6.95
N ALA A 63 -21.52 1.74 6.96
CA ALA A 63 -22.36 0.65 7.45
C ALA A 63 -22.22 -0.59 6.55
N ASP A 64 -22.34 -0.44 5.24
CA ASP A 64 -22.17 -1.53 4.27
C ASP A 64 -20.76 -2.12 4.32
N PHE A 65 -19.75 -1.26 4.46
CA PHE A 65 -18.36 -1.70 4.59
C PHE A 65 -18.14 -2.49 5.89
N ALA A 66 -18.76 -2.08 6.99
CA ALA A 66 -18.70 -2.83 8.25
C ALA A 66 -19.38 -4.20 8.13
N GLU A 67 -20.53 -4.28 7.45
CA GLU A 67 -21.22 -5.54 7.17
C GLU A 67 -20.36 -6.47 6.30
N LEU A 68 -19.74 -5.93 5.25
CA LEU A 68 -18.81 -6.69 4.41
C LEU A 68 -17.66 -7.29 5.23
N ARG A 69 -17.05 -6.51 6.12
CA ARG A 69 -15.99 -6.99 7.01
C ARG A 69 -16.46 -8.11 7.93
N ALA A 70 -17.66 -7.97 8.50
CA ALA A 70 -18.26 -9.01 9.34
C ALA A 70 -18.50 -10.30 8.55
N ALA A 71 -19.04 -10.20 7.33
CA ALA A 71 -19.28 -11.34 6.45
C ALA A 71 -17.97 -12.06 6.06
N LEU A 72 -16.90 -11.30 5.77
CA LEU A 72 -15.58 -11.88 5.46
C LEU A 72 -14.99 -12.63 6.67
N SER A 73 -15.10 -12.06 7.87
CA SER A 73 -14.66 -12.72 9.11
C SER A 73 -15.40 -14.04 9.33
N HIS A 74 -16.73 -14.06 9.18
CA HIS A 74 -17.52 -15.29 9.33
C HIS A 74 -17.12 -16.38 8.32
N LEU A 75 -16.79 -15.98 7.09
CA LEU A 75 -16.36 -16.92 6.08
C LEU A 75 -14.97 -17.49 6.40
N GLU A 76 -14.06 -16.66 6.93
CA GLU A 76 -12.74 -17.10 7.41
C GLU A 76 -12.86 -18.11 8.56
N ASP A 77 -13.70 -17.81 9.56
CA ASP A 77 -13.95 -18.71 10.70
C ASP A 77 -14.51 -20.07 10.24
N SER A 78 -15.49 -20.06 9.34
CA SER A 78 -16.10 -21.28 8.79
C SER A 78 -15.10 -22.14 7.99
N ARG A 79 -14.06 -21.53 7.42
CA ARG A 79 -13.02 -22.25 6.68
C ARG A 79 -12.08 -22.96 7.64
N VAL A 80 -11.74 -22.35 8.76
CA VAL A 80 -10.91 -22.97 9.81
C VAL A 80 -11.60 -24.21 10.37
N GLU A 81 -12.92 -24.15 10.59
CA GLU A 81 -13.71 -25.30 11.07
C GLU A 81 -13.78 -26.45 10.06
N ASN A 82 -13.80 -26.16 8.76
CA ASN A 82 -13.87 -27.16 7.70
C ASN A 82 -12.49 -27.69 7.24
N SER A 83 -11.38 -27.11 7.72
CA SER A 83 -10.03 -27.38 7.23
C SER A 83 -9.33 -28.58 7.90
N ASP A 84 -10.03 -29.41 8.68
CA ASP A 84 -9.49 -30.72 9.11
C ASP A 84 -9.33 -31.71 7.93
N ARG A 85 -9.68 -31.28 6.70
CA ARG A 85 -9.46 -32.01 5.46
C ARG A 85 -9.04 -31.07 4.31
N GLN A 86 -7.74 -31.10 4.01
CA GLN A 86 -7.05 -30.56 2.81
C GLN A 86 -6.63 -29.09 2.87
N HIS A 87 -5.33 -28.87 3.03
CA HIS A 87 -4.64 -27.64 2.66
C HIS A 87 -4.50 -27.56 1.14
N PRO A 88 -5.02 -26.55 0.44
CA PRO A 88 -4.45 -26.14 -0.82
C PRO A 88 -3.17 -25.36 -0.49
N VAL A 89 -2.01 -25.94 -0.79
CA VAL A 89 -0.75 -25.20 -0.85
C VAL A 89 -0.87 -24.26 -2.04
N PHE A 90 -1.26 -23.01 -1.78
CA PHE A 90 -1.16 -21.96 -2.77
C PHE A 90 0.26 -21.43 -2.70
N SER A 91 1.11 -21.87 -3.64
CA SER A 91 2.43 -21.28 -3.80
C SER A 91 2.24 -19.82 -4.21
N PHE A 92 2.66 -18.91 -3.34
CA PHE A 92 2.85 -17.51 -3.71
C PHE A 92 3.93 -17.48 -4.79
N HIS A 93 3.54 -17.39 -6.06
CA HIS A 93 4.44 -16.85 -7.06
C HIS A 93 4.54 -15.36 -6.78
N GLU A 94 5.75 -14.82 -6.71
CA GLU A 94 6.05 -13.38 -6.55
C GLU A 94 5.48 -12.50 -7.70
N ASP A 95 4.74 -13.10 -8.63
CA ASP A 95 4.22 -12.48 -9.85
C ASP A 95 2.81 -11.89 -9.73
N TYR A 96 2.21 -11.78 -8.53
CA TYR A 96 1.03 -10.92 -8.31
C TYR A 96 1.45 -9.44 -8.28
N SER A 97 2.13 -9.03 -9.35
CA SER A 97 2.66 -7.70 -9.58
C SER A 97 1.59 -6.88 -10.29
N CYS A 98 1.28 -5.70 -9.74
CA CYS A 98 0.71 -4.62 -10.53
C CYS A 98 1.69 -4.40 -11.69
N GLN A 99 1.27 -4.70 -12.93
CA GLN A 99 2.13 -4.60 -14.09
C GLN A 99 2.79 -3.20 -14.15
N VAL A 100 4.07 -3.22 -14.55
CA VAL A 100 5.03 -2.11 -14.70
C VAL A 100 5.98 -1.94 -13.52
N LEU A 101 7.10 -2.69 -13.54
CA LEU A 101 8.44 -2.07 -13.52
C LEU A 101 9.50 -3.08 -13.98
N GLU A 102 9.97 -2.95 -15.21
CA GLU A 102 11.32 -3.35 -15.56
C GLU A 102 12.02 -2.11 -16.11
N SER A 103 12.73 -1.41 -15.23
CA SER A 103 14.04 -0.84 -15.52
C SER A 103 14.62 -0.24 -14.25
N THR A 104 15.84 -0.66 -13.94
CA THR A 104 16.80 -0.09 -12.97
C THR A 104 16.70 -0.55 -11.52
N LEU A 105 17.43 -1.62 -11.22
CA LEU A 105 18.34 -1.64 -10.06
C LEU A 105 19.77 -1.68 -10.59
N PRO A 106 20.73 -0.95 -10.00
CA PRO A 106 22.10 -1.39 -9.99
C PRO A 106 22.37 -2.26 -8.76
N GLU A 107 23.09 -3.33 -9.06
CA GLU A 107 23.65 -4.38 -8.25
C GLU A 107 24.56 -3.86 -7.12
N ASN A 108 24.66 -4.62 -6.03
CA ASN A 108 25.96 -5.14 -5.58
C ASN A 108 25.78 -6.17 -4.47
N PHE A 109 26.27 -7.39 -4.70
CA PHE A 109 27.12 -8.13 -3.74
C PHE A 109 27.73 -9.35 -4.46
N ASP A 110 28.91 -9.11 -5.02
CA ASP A 110 30.12 -9.93 -5.17
C ASP A 110 30.06 -11.49 -5.18
N ASN A 111 30.43 -12.00 -6.37
CA ASN A 111 31.50 -12.97 -6.67
C ASN A 111 31.28 -14.48 -6.50
N LEU A 112 31.24 -15.19 -7.65
CA LEU A 112 32.32 -16.12 -8.02
C LEU A 112 32.30 -16.50 -9.54
N THR A 113 33.33 -16.00 -10.21
CA THR A 113 34.08 -16.52 -11.38
C THR A 113 33.35 -16.75 -12.71
N ILE A 114 33.59 -15.77 -13.58
CA ILE A 114 33.52 -15.81 -15.04
C ILE A 114 34.72 -16.60 -15.59
N ASP A 115 34.46 -17.51 -16.52
CA ASP A 115 35.34 -17.69 -17.67
C ASP A 115 34.46 -17.56 -18.92
N SER A 116 34.64 -16.47 -19.63
CA SER A 116 33.85 -16.08 -20.80
C SER A 116 34.75 -15.92 -21.99
N GLN A 117 34.25 -16.32 -23.17
CA GLN A 117 34.27 -15.58 -24.45
C GLN A 117 34.48 -16.52 -25.67
N PRO A 118 34.21 -16.06 -26.92
CA PRO A 118 33.13 -15.14 -27.35
C PRO A 118 32.57 -15.42 -28.78
N LEU A 119 31.52 -14.66 -29.15
CA LEU A 119 31.13 -14.21 -30.52
C LEU A 119 30.62 -15.32 -31.48
N ASP A 120 29.68 -15.12 -32.40
CA ASP A 120 29.26 -13.93 -33.13
C ASP A 120 27.88 -14.19 -33.79
N CYS A 121 27.16 -13.12 -34.13
CA CYS A 121 25.89 -13.17 -34.87
C CYS A 121 26.09 -13.55 -36.34
N SER A 122 25.26 -14.45 -36.91
CA SER A 122 24.84 -14.45 -38.33
C SER A 122 23.76 -15.50 -38.63
N ASN A 123 22.60 -15.06 -39.13
CA ASN A 123 21.71 -15.83 -40.03
C ASN A 123 22.43 -16.01 -41.39
N PRO A 124 22.13 -16.97 -42.31
CA PRO A 124 20.77 -17.30 -42.79
C PRO A 124 20.55 -18.77 -43.32
N LYS A 125 19.31 -19.15 -43.69
CA LYS A 125 18.87 -19.59 -45.06
C LYS A 125 17.64 -20.51 -45.09
N ASN A 126 16.83 -20.19 -46.10
CA ASN A 126 15.59 -20.78 -46.61
C ASN A 126 15.69 -22.25 -47.07
N SER A 127 14.59 -23.01 -46.98
CA SER A 127 14.23 -24.02 -47.99
C SER A 127 12.73 -24.28 -48.07
N ASP A 128 12.14 -23.83 -49.18
CA ASP A 128 10.80 -24.12 -49.71
C ASP A 128 10.49 -25.61 -49.90
N LYS A 129 9.23 -26.02 -49.70
CA LYS A 129 8.53 -27.04 -50.53
C LYS A 129 7.01 -26.80 -50.63
N ARG A 130 6.63 -26.16 -51.75
CA ARG A 130 5.59 -26.50 -52.74
C ARG A 130 4.11 -26.77 -52.34
N LEU A 131 3.24 -25.95 -52.93
CA LEU A 131 1.78 -26.09 -53.14
C LEU A 131 1.41 -27.27 -54.06
N PRO A 132 0.10 -27.58 -54.24
CA PRO A 132 -0.57 -27.00 -55.40
C PRO A 132 -1.97 -26.41 -55.15
N LEU A 133 -2.30 -25.45 -56.02
CA LEU A 133 -3.53 -24.68 -56.15
C LEU A 133 -4.39 -25.28 -57.29
N SER A 134 -5.72 -25.23 -57.18
CA SER A 134 -6.64 -25.20 -58.34
C SER A 134 -7.78 -24.24 -57.98
N ILE A 135 -7.74 -22.98 -58.42
CA ILE A 135 -8.25 -22.41 -59.69
C ILE A 135 -9.78 -22.14 -59.67
N ILE A 136 -10.08 -20.84 -59.47
CA ILE A 136 -11.04 -19.92 -60.13
C ILE A 136 -12.56 -20.15 -59.99
N ASN A 137 -13.26 -19.15 -59.45
CA ASN A 137 -14.26 -18.32 -60.16
C ASN A 137 -14.68 -17.10 -59.32
N GLU A 138 -14.80 -15.96 -59.99
CA GLU A 138 -15.26 -14.68 -59.43
C GLU A 138 -16.79 -14.52 -59.55
N ASP A 139 -17.29 -13.64 -58.68
CA ASP A 139 -18.45 -12.73 -58.81
C ASP A 139 -19.69 -12.99 -57.94
N ASP A 140 -20.22 -11.84 -57.50
CA ASP A 140 -21.54 -11.47 -56.98
C ASP A 140 -21.91 -11.50 -55.48
N THR A 141 -22.11 -10.27 -54.96
CA THR A 141 -23.25 -9.77 -54.15
C THR A 141 -23.96 -10.71 -53.17
N SER A 142 -23.82 -10.50 -51.85
CA SER A 142 -24.92 -10.47 -50.85
C SER A 142 -24.46 -10.37 -49.38
N LEU A 143 -25.40 -9.93 -48.53
CA LEU A 143 -25.31 -9.56 -47.11
C LEU A 143 -25.10 -10.74 -46.13
N SER A 144 -24.29 -10.50 -45.08
CA SER A 144 -24.34 -11.01 -43.67
C SER A 144 -24.43 -12.54 -43.39
N PRO A 145 -23.80 -13.12 -42.32
CA PRO A 145 -23.98 -12.68 -40.93
C PRO A 145 -22.78 -12.85 -39.95
N GLU A 146 -22.81 -12.02 -38.90
CA GLU A 146 -22.49 -12.32 -37.49
C GLU A 146 -21.45 -13.43 -37.22
N ASN A 147 -20.24 -13.03 -36.81
CA ASN A 147 -19.46 -13.80 -35.85
C ASN A 147 -18.84 -12.83 -34.84
N SER A 148 -19.61 -12.54 -33.80
CA SER A 148 -19.13 -11.98 -32.55
C SER A 148 -18.16 -12.98 -31.92
N SER A 149 -16.86 -12.82 -32.21
CA SER A 149 -15.82 -13.39 -31.38
C SER A 149 -15.93 -12.76 -29.98
N PRO A 150 -16.00 -13.55 -28.89
CA PRO A 150 -15.91 -12.98 -27.56
C PRO A 150 -14.54 -12.32 -27.44
N ARG A 151 -14.55 -11.01 -27.21
CA ARG A 151 -13.35 -10.30 -26.77
C ARG A 151 -12.90 -10.97 -25.48
N THR A 152 -11.88 -11.81 -25.58
CA THR A 152 -11.11 -12.29 -24.44
C THR A 152 -10.45 -11.07 -23.84
N GLU A 153 -11.16 -10.40 -22.91
CA GLU A 153 -10.53 -9.46 -22.02
C GLU A 153 -9.49 -10.24 -21.22
N SER A 154 -8.26 -9.75 -21.27
CA SER A 154 -7.10 -10.22 -20.52
C SER A 154 -7.53 -10.67 -19.12
N SER A 155 -7.19 -11.91 -18.76
CA SER A 155 -7.40 -12.52 -17.43
C SER A 155 -6.85 -11.60 -16.33
N GLY A 156 -7.69 -10.69 -15.84
CA GLY A 156 -7.28 -9.56 -15.03
C GLY A 156 -6.88 -9.96 -13.61
N ASN A 157 -5.78 -9.39 -13.15
CA ASN A 157 -5.19 -9.55 -11.83
C ASN A 157 -6.07 -8.86 -10.75
N TYR A 158 -7.24 -9.44 -10.45
CA TYR A 158 -8.23 -8.90 -9.51
C TYR A 158 -8.16 -9.60 -8.14
N PRO A 159 -8.49 -8.90 -7.03
CA PRO A 159 -8.50 -9.48 -5.69
C PRO A 159 -9.71 -10.42 -5.53
N LEU A 160 -9.58 -11.66 -6.01
CA LEU A 160 -10.59 -12.69 -5.81
C LEU A 160 -10.72 -13.03 -4.32
N LEU A 161 -11.94 -13.37 -3.90
CA LEU A 161 -12.24 -13.73 -2.51
C LEU A 161 -11.39 -14.91 -2.03
N SER A 162 -11.18 -15.91 -2.89
CA SER A 162 -10.30 -17.06 -2.61
C SER A 162 -8.84 -16.68 -2.39
N VAL A 163 -8.36 -15.64 -3.07
CA VAL A 163 -7.00 -15.12 -2.91
C VAL A 163 -6.90 -14.37 -1.59
N ILE A 164 -7.82 -13.43 -1.33
CA ILE A 164 -7.81 -12.59 -0.12
C ILE A 164 -7.99 -13.43 1.15
N LEU A 165 -8.92 -14.39 1.16
CA LEU A 165 -9.12 -15.31 2.28
C LEU A 165 -8.09 -16.45 2.32
N GLY A 166 -7.33 -16.62 1.24
CA GLY A 166 -6.18 -17.53 1.18
C GLY A 166 -4.96 -16.97 1.91
N MET A 167 -4.87 -15.65 2.05
CA MET A 167 -3.77 -14.95 2.72
C MET A 167 -3.95 -14.97 4.23
N ASP A 168 -2.86 -15.22 4.96
CA ASP A 168 -2.84 -15.00 6.40
C ASP A 168 -2.83 -13.50 6.72
N SER A 169 -3.11 -13.16 7.99
CA SER A 169 -3.15 -11.79 8.50
C SER A 169 -1.90 -10.96 8.13
N VAL A 170 -0.70 -11.53 8.26
CA VAL A 170 0.56 -10.83 7.98
C VAL A 170 0.73 -10.59 6.49
N ALA A 171 0.39 -11.58 5.66
CA ALA A 171 0.39 -11.42 4.21
C ALA A 171 -0.58 -10.32 3.75
N ARG A 172 -1.81 -10.26 4.32
CA ARG A 172 -2.79 -9.19 4.02
C ARG A 172 -2.24 -7.80 4.35
N VAL A 173 -1.66 -7.64 5.54
CA VAL A 173 -1.03 -6.38 5.98
C VAL A 173 0.15 -6.00 5.08
N SER A 174 1.02 -6.97 4.77
CA SER A 174 2.20 -6.76 3.93
C SER A 174 1.81 -6.32 2.52
N MET A 175 0.83 -7.00 1.92
CA MET A 175 0.31 -6.64 0.60
C MET A 175 -0.35 -5.27 0.61
N LEU A 176 -1.14 -4.93 1.63
CA LEU A 176 -1.75 -3.61 1.76
C LEU A 176 -0.68 -2.50 1.77
N ARG A 177 0.38 -2.69 2.57
CA ARG A 177 1.49 -1.73 2.63
C ARG A 177 2.21 -1.61 1.28
N LYS A 178 2.44 -2.73 0.58
CA LYS A 178 3.02 -2.71 -0.78
C LYS A 178 2.15 -1.93 -1.76
N CYS A 179 0.82 -2.15 -1.76
CA CYS A 179 -0.11 -1.41 -2.61
C CYS A 179 -0.11 0.10 -2.30
N ILE A 180 -0.08 0.47 -1.01
CA ILE A 180 0.00 1.88 -0.59
C ILE A 180 1.30 2.52 -1.08
N ASN A 181 2.44 1.88 -0.83
CA ASN A 181 3.74 2.39 -1.27
C ASN A 181 3.83 2.52 -2.79
N SER A 182 3.23 1.60 -3.53
CA SER A 182 3.14 1.69 -5.00
C SER A 182 2.31 2.90 -5.46
N LEU A 183 1.24 3.24 -4.74
CA LEU A 183 0.41 4.40 -5.08
C LEU A 183 1.09 5.74 -4.77
N GLU A 184 1.97 5.81 -3.76
CA GLU A 184 2.66 7.05 -3.37
C GLU A 184 3.44 7.69 -4.55
N THR A 185 4.01 6.87 -5.42
CA THR A 185 4.77 7.32 -6.59
C THR A 185 3.90 7.64 -7.82
N LYS A 186 2.64 7.21 -7.85
CA LYS A 186 1.73 7.41 -8.98
C LYS A 186 1.04 8.77 -8.92
N SER A 187 0.75 9.36 -10.08
CA SER A 187 -0.05 10.59 -10.20
C SER A 187 -1.55 10.33 -10.41
N THR A 188 -1.95 9.07 -10.57
CA THR A 188 -3.33 8.64 -10.76
C THR A 188 -3.61 7.34 -10.03
N LEU A 189 -4.87 7.12 -9.67
CA LEU A 189 -5.37 5.89 -9.06
C LEU A 189 -6.08 5.04 -10.12
N SER A 190 -5.49 3.89 -10.45
CA SER A 190 -6.13 2.93 -11.36
C SER A 190 -7.27 2.17 -10.70
N ARG A 191 -8.22 1.68 -11.51
CA ARG A 191 -9.34 0.85 -11.02
C ARG A 191 -8.85 -0.42 -10.31
N SER A 192 -7.81 -1.06 -10.85
CA SER A 192 -7.21 -2.27 -10.26
C SER A 192 -6.61 -1.98 -8.89
N ASP A 193 -5.79 -0.93 -8.77
CA ASP A 193 -5.17 -0.55 -7.50
C ASP A 193 -6.23 -0.24 -6.43
N CYS A 194 -7.30 0.49 -6.80
CA CYS A 194 -8.41 0.77 -5.90
C CYS A 194 -9.10 -0.51 -5.42
N MET A 195 -9.32 -1.49 -6.31
CA MET A 195 -9.94 -2.76 -5.92
C MET A 195 -9.07 -3.55 -4.94
N TRP A 196 -7.76 -3.62 -5.17
CA TRP A 196 -6.83 -4.27 -4.25
C TRP A 196 -6.79 -3.57 -2.89
N LEU A 197 -6.66 -2.25 -2.88
CA LEU A 197 -6.67 -1.45 -1.64
C LEU A 197 -7.98 -1.64 -0.87
N PHE A 198 -9.12 -1.60 -1.56
CA PHE A 198 -10.44 -1.82 -0.96
C PHE A 198 -10.57 -3.23 -0.37
N ALA A 199 -10.26 -4.27 -1.15
CA ALA A 199 -10.38 -5.66 -0.73
C ALA A 199 -9.47 -5.98 0.47
N LEU A 200 -8.22 -5.48 0.45
CA LEU A 200 -7.29 -5.65 1.57
C LEU A 200 -7.74 -4.86 2.81
N CYS A 201 -8.30 -3.65 2.65
CA CYS A 201 -8.91 -2.92 3.76
C CYS A 201 -10.15 -3.64 4.32
N ALA A 202 -10.92 -4.34 3.49
CA ALA A 202 -12.05 -5.14 3.96
C ALA A 202 -11.57 -6.40 4.70
N ALA A 203 -10.44 -6.99 4.33
CA ALA A 203 -9.98 -8.24 4.93
C ALA A 203 -8.96 -8.06 6.07
N ILE A 204 -8.42 -6.86 6.32
CA ILE A 204 -7.39 -6.67 7.35
C ILE A 204 -7.94 -6.86 8.76
N ASP A 205 -7.19 -7.49 9.66
CA ASP A 205 -7.62 -7.68 11.04
C ASP A 205 -7.54 -6.38 11.87
N THR A 206 -8.40 -6.27 12.88
CA THR A 206 -8.37 -5.18 13.87
C THR A 206 -8.19 -5.78 15.27
N PRO A 207 -7.33 -5.23 16.15
CA PRO A 207 -6.75 -3.88 16.11
C PRO A 207 -5.56 -3.71 15.14
N LEU A 208 -5.43 -2.52 14.54
CA LEU A 208 -4.34 -2.20 13.60
C LEU A 208 -3.02 -1.90 14.33
N HIS A 209 -1.91 -2.38 13.77
CA HIS A 209 -0.57 -2.00 14.23
C HIS A 209 -0.23 -0.54 13.86
N ALA A 210 0.71 0.07 14.60
CA ALA A 210 1.14 1.45 14.37
C ALA A 210 1.66 1.67 12.94
N ASP A 211 2.41 0.72 12.38
CA ASP A 211 2.94 0.82 11.01
C ASP A 211 1.85 0.80 9.95
N THR A 212 0.81 -0.02 10.16
CA THR A 212 -0.35 -0.06 9.25
C THR A 212 -1.13 1.24 9.35
N CYS A 213 -1.28 1.81 10.55
CA CYS A 213 -1.89 3.12 10.73
C CYS A 213 -1.07 4.22 10.02
N ALA A 214 0.26 4.18 10.13
CA ALA A 214 1.15 5.11 9.42
C ALA A 214 0.98 4.99 7.89
N ALA A 215 0.92 3.77 7.36
CA ALA A 215 0.66 3.52 5.94
C ALA A 215 -0.71 4.04 5.50
N LEU A 216 -1.78 3.77 6.28
CA LEU A 216 -3.12 4.29 5.98
C LEU A 216 -3.18 5.83 6.02
N ARG A 217 -2.41 6.47 6.90
CA ARG A 217 -2.28 7.94 6.91
C ARG A 217 -1.55 8.45 5.67
N SER A 218 -0.53 7.75 5.19
CA SER A 218 0.12 8.11 3.92
C SER A 218 -0.82 7.93 2.72
N LEU A 219 -1.57 6.83 2.69
CA LEU A 219 -2.64 6.62 1.70
C LEU A 219 -3.66 7.77 1.74
N LEU A 220 -4.15 8.12 2.93
CA LEU A 220 -5.13 9.19 3.13
C LEU A 220 -4.62 10.53 2.58
N ARG A 221 -3.38 10.90 2.93
CA ARG A 221 -2.74 12.12 2.40
C ARG A 221 -2.60 12.06 0.88
N LYS A 222 -2.13 10.94 0.34
CA LYS A 222 -1.96 10.79 -1.12
C LYS A 222 -3.29 10.91 -1.86
N CYS A 223 -4.33 10.20 -1.41
CA CYS A 223 -5.64 10.26 -2.02
C CYS A 223 -6.26 11.66 -1.91
N ALA A 224 -6.07 12.35 -0.78
CA ALA A 224 -6.53 13.72 -0.62
C ALA A 224 -5.81 14.68 -1.58
N SER A 225 -4.49 14.55 -1.76
CA SER A 225 -3.74 15.36 -2.72
C SER A 225 -4.22 15.13 -4.16
N LEU A 226 -4.38 13.87 -4.58
CA LEU A 226 -4.91 13.54 -5.91
C LEU A 226 -6.31 14.13 -6.12
N ARG A 227 -7.18 14.03 -5.10
CA ARG A 227 -8.54 14.56 -5.15
C ARG A 227 -8.57 16.09 -5.21
N ALA A 228 -7.61 16.77 -4.59
CA ALA A 228 -7.53 18.24 -4.61
C ALA A 228 -7.12 18.80 -5.99
N GLU A 229 -6.44 17.99 -6.81
CA GLU A 229 -6.04 18.36 -8.18
C GLU A 229 -7.17 18.18 -9.21
N LYS A 230 -8.28 17.56 -8.83
CA LYS A 230 -9.41 17.26 -9.72
C LYS A 230 -10.41 18.41 -9.78
N SER A 231 -10.94 18.68 -10.98
CA SER A 231 -11.96 19.70 -11.23
C SER A 231 -13.37 19.12 -11.42
N GLU A 232 -13.47 17.89 -11.95
CA GLU A 232 -14.73 17.24 -12.30
C GLU A 232 -14.92 15.93 -11.53
N LEU A 233 -16.16 15.50 -11.40
CA LEU A 233 -16.52 14.23 -10.80
C LEU A 233 -16.33 13.11 -11.82
N ASP A 234 -15.17 12.45 -11.77
CA ASP A 234 -14.86 11.26 -12.56
C ASP A 234 -14.84 9.98 -11.69
N ASP A 235 -14.67 8.82 -12.32
CA ASP A 235 -14.57 7.53 -11.63
C ASP A 235 -13.40 7.50 -10.63
N GLU A 236 -12.33 8.23 -10.92
CA GLU A 236 -11.17 8.33 -10.03
C GLU A 236 -11.51 9.08 -8.74
N VAL A 237 -12.24 10.19 -8.81
CA VAL A 237 -12.75 10.92 -7.64
C VAL A 237 -13.65 10.02 -6.78
N VAL A 238 -14.50 9.21 -7.38
CA VAL A 238 -15.34 8.24 -6.64
C VAL A 238 -14.45 7.22 -5.90
N MET A 239 -13.45 6.67 -6.56
CA MET A 239 -12.48 5.73 -5.95
C MET A 239 -11.67 6.39 -4.83
N LEU A 240 -11.21 7.63 -5.03
CA LEU A 240 -10.50 8.42 -4.02
C LEU A 240 -11.38 8.70 -2.81
N ASN A 241 -12.66 9.04 -3.02
CA ASN A 241 -13.62 9.23 -1.94
C ASN A 241 -13.82 7.94 -1.14
N ILE A 242 -13.97 6.79 -1.78
CA ILE A 242 -14.05 5.48 -1.10
C ILE A 242 -12.83 5.25 -0.20
N LEU A 243 -11.62 5.41 -0.73
CA LEU A 243 -10.38 5.15 0.02
C LEU A 243 -10.17 6.16 1.16
N VAL A 244 -10.47 7.44 0.93
CA VAL A 244 -10.41 8.49 1.96
C VAL A 244 -11.41 8.22 3.08
N THR A 245 -12.63 7.80 2.75
CA THR A 245 -13.66 7.47 3.76
C THR A 245 -13.25 6.25 4.58
N ILE A 246 -12.72 5.18 3.94
CA ILE A 246 -12.21 4.01 4.67
C ILE A 246 -11.04 4.40 5.59
N ALA A 247 -9.97 5.01 5.05
CA ALA A 247 -8.79 5.33 5.84
C ALA A 247 -9.10 6.36 6.94
N GLY A 248 -9.78 7.46 6.57
CA GLY A 248 -10.09 8.56 7.48
C GLY A 248 -11.12 8.20 8.53
N ARG A 249 -12.30 7.72 8.11
CA ARG A 249 -13.48 7.59 8.99
C ARG A 249 -13.60 6.19 9.59
N TYR A 250 -13.47 5.13 8.79
CA TYR A 250 -13.57 3.76 9.30
C TYR A 250 -12.40 3.43 10.25
N PHE A 251 -11.17 3.60 9.76
CA PHE A 251 -9.97 3.33 10.54
C PHE A 251 -9.52 4.50 11.43
N LYS A 252 -10.27 5.61 11.46
CA LYS A 252 -10.01 6.78 12.33
C LYS A 252 -8.62 7.39 12.13
N GLN A 253 -8.14 7.46 10.89
CA GLN A 253 -6.81 8.00 10.57
C GLN A 253 -6.81 9.49 10.25
N SER A 254 -7.98 10.11 10.04
CA SER A 254 -8.08 11.56 9.96
C SER A 254 -7.92 12.17 11.35
N GLU A 255 -7.01 13.12 11.51
CA GLU A 255 -6.98 13.97 12.69
C GLU A 255 -8.33 14.69 12.79
N ASN A 256 -8.99 14.54 13.93
CA ASN A 256 -10.30 15.13 14.22
C ASN A 256 -10.16 16.19 15.30
#